data_AF-A0A972H611-F1
#
_entry.id   AF-A0A972H611-F1
#
_cell.length_a   1.000
_cell.length_b   1.000
_cell.length_c   1.000
_cell.angle_alpha   90.00
_cell.angle_beta   90.00
_cell.angle_gamma   90.00
#
_symmetry.space_group_name_H-M   'P 1'
#
loop_
_entity.id
_entity.type
_entity.pdbx_description
1 polymer ?
#
loop_
_entity_poly.entity_id
_entity_poly.type
_entity_poly.pdbx_seq_one_letter_code
_entity_poly.pdbx_strand_id
1 'polypeptide(L)'
;MKKLLLTTIILLCVLVNTSRALVYIDINSPSLRAVPTAIYDFRGDPSGRELADIIRADLQASGVFEIVSKQTYIESDLPAFNPSNWIPLGIDLVIKGAVLKENDTIVVTAYLYDVVGATVILKKQYRANSKFIRPLAHSISNDIYKSITGEDGPFRTKIAFVGKKRGKRKIYLMDWDGKRVQDTGITGELLTSVHWSNDANRLVYSAIRGKQWGIYIADFKTGREKLVLRSRGTNIAGEFIPGRNAFLFSSSLKGSPDIFVYNIKDNTKSRITWNRSIEVSPTVSPDGKWMAFVSDRAGTPQIYVMRLDGTRLKRISFVGGYNTSPDWSPKGDLIAFSGLIGGKHQIFVVKPDGTDLRQLTQNGNNEDPSFSPDGRFIAFVSDRRGYKAIYVVRIDGRIIGQLTHRGIEALSPEWSPNKIF
;
A
#
# COMPACT_ATOMS: atom_id res chain seq x y z
N MET A 1 71.52 6.04 44.42
CA MET A 1 70.05 6.12 44.56
C MET A 1 69.46 6.60 43.25
N LYS A 2 68.82 5.70 42.50
CA LYS A 2 68.21 5.93 41.18
C LYS A 2 66.79 6.47 41.37
N LYS A 3 66.40 7.53 40.66
CA LYS A 3 64.99 7.86 40.42
C LYS A 3 64.77 7.99 38.92
N LEU A 4 64.10 6.98 38.36
CA LEU A 4 63.67 6.88 36.98
C LEU A 4 62.32 7.60 36.88
N LEU A 5 62.21 8.64 36.06
CA LEU A 5 60.92 9.23 35.68
C LEU A 5 60.39 8.43 34.49
N LEU A 6 59.30 7.68 34.69
CA LEU A 6 58.63 6.91 33.65
C LEU A 6 57.51 7.78 33.06
N THR A 7 57.72 8.31 31.86
CA THR A 7 56.70 9.07 31.13
C THR A 7 55.81 8.10 30.36
N THR A 8 54.60 7.86 30.85
CA THR A 8 53.61 7.01 30.20
C THR A 8 52.96 7.76 29.04
N ILE A 9 53.32 7.42 27.80
CA ILE A 9 52.62 7.88 26.59
C ILE A 9 51.38 6.99 26.41
N ILE A 10 50.20 7.53 26.73
CA ILE A 10 48.92 6.91 26.41
C ILE A 10 48.61 7.21 24.94
N LEU A 11 48.79 6.20 24.09
CA LEU A 11 48.41 6.25 22.68
C LEU A 11 46.87 6.11 22.58
N LEU A 12 46.19 7.25 22.45
CA LEU A 12 44.74 7.29 22.22
C LEU A 12 44.46 6.92 20.75
N CYS A 13 44.18 5.64 20.48
CA CYS A 13 43.64 5.21 19.19
C CYS A 13 42.23 5.79 19.01
N VAL A 14 42.14 6.95 18.36
CA VAL A 14 40.86 7.46 17.84
C VAL A 14 40.48 6.57 16.67
N LEU A 15 39.60 5.60 16.91
CA LEU A 15 38.86 4.90 15.87
C LEU A 15 37.98 5.94 15.17
N VAL A 16 38.49 6.52 14.09
CA VAL A 16 37.69 7.32 13.17
C VAL A 16 36.75 6.35 12.46
N ASN A 17 35.58 6.09 13.05
CA ASN A 17 34.48 5.51 12.32
C ASN A 17 34.10 6.51 11.23
N THR A 18 34.58 6.28 10.01
CA THR A 18 34.01 6.92 8.82
C THR A 18 32.59 6.39 8.65
N SER A 19 31.65 6.98 9.38
CA SER A 19 30.24 6.88 9.06
C SER A 19 30.06 7.51 7.68
N ARG A 20 29.97 6.68 6.64
CA ARG A 20 29.41 7.12 5.37
C ARG A 20 27.92 7.34 5.62
N ALA A 21 27.52 8.58 5.78
CA ALA A 21 26.12 8.95 5.74
C ALA A 21 25.60 8.61 4.33
N LEU A 22 24.80 7.56 4.22
CA LEU A 22 24.00 7.32 3.02
C LEU A 22 23.00 8.47 2.93
N VAL A 23 23.13 9.30 1.89
CA VAL A 23 22.18 10.37 1.62
C VAL A 23 20.97 9.73 0.94
N TYR A 24 19.89 9.57 1.71
CA TYR A 24 18.62 9.08 1.19
C TYR A 24 17.86 10.20 0.50
N ILE A 25 17.11 9.82 -0.54
CA ILE A 25 16.19 10.75 -1.20
C ILE A 25 14.95 10.93 -0.32
N ASP A 26 14.69 12.16 0.10
CA ASP A 26 13.43 12.52 0.75
C ASP A 26 12.29 12.52 -0.27
N ILE A 27 11.59 11.39 -0.32
CA ILE A 27 10.45 11.14 -1.20
C ILE A 27 9.20 11.94 -0.86
N ASN A 28 9.17 12.61 0.30
CA ASN A 28 8.05 13.46 0.73
C ASN A 28 8.27 14.94 0.38
N SER A 29 9.45 15.30 -0.13
CA SER A 29 9.76 16.67 -0.52
C SER A 29 8.90 17.13 -1.71
N PRO A 30 8.27 18.32 -1.64
CA PRO A 30 7.55 18.91 -2.77
C PRO A 30 8.43 19.16 -4.00
N SER A 31 9.75 19.22 -3.82
CA SER A 31 10.74 19.41 -4.87
C SER A 31 11.44 18.10 -5.27
N LEU A 32 10.83 16.94 -5.02
CA LEU A 32 11.38 15.64 -5.39
C LEU A 32 11.68 15.63 -6.90
N ARG A 33 12.96 15.63 -7.23
CA ARG A 33 13.44 15.39 -8.59
C ARG A 33 13.58 13.90 -8.78
N ALA A 34 12.92 13.35 -9.80
CA ALA A 34 13.09 11.96 -10.18
C ALA A 34 14.55 11.72 -10.61
N VAL A 35 15.09 10.57 -10.24
CA VAL A 35 16.48 10.20 -10.50
C VAL A 35 16.56 9.52 -11.87
N PRO A 36 17.27 10.10 -12.85
CA PRO A 36 17.50 9.46 -14.14
C PRO A 36 18.19 8.12 -13.97
N THR A 37 17.53 7.05 -14.40
CA THR A 37 17.92 5.68 -14.10
C THR A 37 17.89 4.83 -15.37
N ALA A 38 19.02 4.21 -15.68
CA ALA A 38 19.11 3.20 -16.73
C ALA A 38 18.92 1.80 -16.15
N ILE A 39 18.09 0.99 -16.81
CA ILE A 39 17.84 -0.40 -16.43
C ILE A 39 18.08 -1.30 -17.63
N TYR A 40 19.06 -2.18 -17.55
CA TYR A 40 19.34 -3.20 -18.56
C TYR A 40 18.45 -4.42 -18.42
N ASP A 41 18.31 -5.16 -19.52
CA ASP A 41 17.81 -6.52 -19.43
C ASP A 41 18.84 -7.38 -18.73
N PHE A 42 18.37 -8.25 -17.83
CA PHE A 42 19.27 -9.12 -17.10
C PHE A 42 19.73 -10.23 -18.06
N ARG A 43 21.03 -10.51 -18.07
CA ARG A 43 21.67 -11.38 -19.04
C ARG A 43 21.74 -12.83 -18.57
N GLY A 44 21.91 -13.79 -19.49
CA GLY A 44 21.96 -15.22 -19.20
C GLY A 44 20.70 -15.96 -19.66
N ASP A 45 19.66 -16.03 -18.81
CA ASP A 45 18.38 -16.66 -19.14
C ASP A 45 17.37 -15.69 -19.79
N PRO A 46 16.52 -16.14 -20.75
CA PRO A 46 15.51 -15.30 -21.41
C PRO A 46 14.53 -14.59 -20.46
N SER A 47 14.28 -15.13 -19.26
CA SER A 47 13.43 -14.47 -18.24
C SER A 47 13.99 -13.15 -17.71
N GLY A 48 15.27 -12.85 -17.97
CA GLY A 48 15.91 -11.61 -17.54
C GLY A 48 15.32 -10.35 -18.16
N ARG A 49 14.69 -10.44 -19.35
CA ARG A 49 13.94 -9.34 -19.95
C ARG A 49 12.63 -9.06 -19.19
N GLU A 50 11.85 -10.09 -18.90
CA GLU A 50 10.61 -9.98 -18.13
C GLU A 50 10.89 -9.37 -16.74
N LEU A 51 11.93 -9.87 -16.07
CA LEU A 51 12.37 -9.35 -14.78
C LEU A 51 12.68 -7.85 -14.82
N ALA A 52 13.45 -7.43 -15.83
CA ALA A 52 13.80 -6.03 -16.00
C ALA A 52 12.59 -5.15 -16.36
N ASP A 53 11.65 -5.64 -17.17
CA ASP A 53 10.42 -4.92 -17.50
C ASP A 53 9.53 -4.68 -16.26
N ILE A 54 9.47 -5.66 -15.35
CA ILE A 54 8.76 -5.51 -14.08
C ILE A 54 9.46 -4.48 -13.18
N ILE A 55 10.78 -4.56 -13.04
CA ILE A 55 11.55 -3.58 -12.25
C ILE A 55 11.37 -2.16 -12.80
N ARG A 56 11.41 -1.98 -14.13
CA ARG A 56 11.14 -0.68 -14.77
C ARG A 56 9.76 -0.15 -14.39
N ALA A 57 8.72 -0.99 -14.51
CA ALA A 57 7.36 -0.58 -14.22
C ALA A 57 7.17 -0.19 -12.74
N ASP A 58 7.71 -0.98 -11.81
CA ASP A 58 7.68 -0.72 -10.37
C ASP A 58 8.35 0.63 -10.03
N LEU A 59 9.61 0.79 -10.45
CA LEU A 59 10.40 1.97 -10.12
C LEU A 59 9.85 3.23 -10.78
N GLN A 60 9.37 3.14 -12.03
CA GLN A 60 8.72 4.25 -12.73
C GLN A 60 7.43 4.69 -12.04
N ALA A 61 6.60 3.74 -11.59
CA ALA A 61 5.34 4.06 -10.90
C ALA A 61 5.58 4.83 -9.59
N SER A 62 6.70 4.55 -8.90
CA SER A 62 7.10 5.24 -7.67
C SER A 62 7.30 6.74 -7.81
N GLY A 63 7.59 7.23 -9.02
CA GLY A 63 7.97 8.63 -9.25
C GLY A 63 9.33 9.05 -8.71
N VAL A 64 10.04 8.17 -8.01
CA VAL A 64 11.41 8.44 -7.54
C VAL A 64 12.41 8.25 -8.68
N PHE A 65 12.11 7.36 -9.62
CA PHE A 65 12.99 6.99 -10.72
C PHE A 65 12.41 7.48 -12.04
N GLU A 66 13.24 8.15 -12.83
CA GLU A 66 12.96 8.49 -14.22
C GLU A 66 13.67 7.47 -15.11
N ILE A 67 12.92 6.54 -15.70
CA ILE A 67 13.52 5.45 -16.50
C ILE A 67 13.93 5.99 -17.87
N VAL A 68 15.24 6.04 -18.11
CA VAL A 68 15.82 6.47 -19.39
C VAL A 68 15.68 5.36 -20.43
N SER A 69 15.46 5.75 -21.69
CA SER A 69 15.19 4.81 -22.77
C SER A 69 16.39 3.95 -23.13
N LYS A 70 16.15 2.68 -23.44
CA LYS A 70 17.21 1.70 -23.78
C LYS A 70 18.05 2.08 -25.00
N GLN A 71 17.45 2.79 -25.96
CA GLN A 71 18.13 3.20 -27.19
C GLN A 71 19.26 4.21 -26.91
N THR A 72 19.27 4.84 -25.74
CA THR A 72 20.26 5.83 -25.32
C THR A 72 21.50 5.17 -24.71
N TYR A 73 21.48 3.87 -24.42
CA TYR A 73 22.55 3.20 -23.68
C TYR A 73 23.79 2.98 -24.56
N ILE A 74 24.95 3.40 -24.08
CA ILE A 74 26.22 3.36 -24.83
C ILE A 74 27.10 2.16 -24.44
N GLU A 75 26.87 1.58 -23.26
CA GLU A 75 27.69 0.47 -22.76
C GLU A 75 27.09 -0.90 -23.08
N SER A 76 27.94 -1.92 -23.19
CA SER A 76 27.48 -3.30 -23.18
C SER A 76 26.96 -3.71 -21.79
N ASP A 77 26.19 -4.78 -21.80
CA ASP A 77 25.61 -5.40 -20.63
C ASP A 77 26.41 -6.62 -20.17
N LEU A 78 27.00 -6.57 -18.96
CA LEU A 78 27.23 -7.67 -17.98
C LEU A 78 28.35 -7.38 -16.97
N PRO A 79 28.07 -7.00 -15.71
CA PRO A 79 28.46 -5.64 -15.38
C PRO A 79 29.93 -5.33 -15.76
N ALA A 80 30.16 -4.80 -16.96
CA ALA A 80 31.06 -3.67 -17.07
C ALA A 80 30.25 -2.47 -16.58
N PHE A 81 30.87 -1.62 -15.76
CA PHE A 81 30.29 -0.36 -15.35
C PHE A 81 31.40 0.69 -15.40
N ASN A 82 31.36 1.52 -16.42
CA ASN A 82 32.23 2.67 -16.57
C ASN A 82 31.38 3.96 -16.47
N PRO A 83 31.46 4.70 -15.36
CA PRO A 83 30.72 5.95 -15.16
C PRO A 83 30.82 6.94 -16.32
N SER A 84 31.96 7.01 -17.00
CA SER A 84 32.20 7.92 -18.12
C SER A 84 31.25 7.69 -19.31
N ASN A 85 30.68 6.48 -19.44
CA ASN A 85 29.68 6.18 -20.47
C ASN A 85 28.29 6.76 -20.13
N TRP A 86 28.05 7.09 -18.87
CA TRP A 86 26.74 7.42 -18.32
C TRP A 86 26.58 8.90 -17.97
N ILE A 87 27.67 9.54 -17.51
CA ILE A 87 27.69 10.98 -17.16
C ILE A 87 27.19 11.87 -18.31
N PRO A 88 27.64 11.71 -19.58
CA PRO A 88 27.18 12.55 -20.68
C PRO A 88 25.68 12.40 -21.00
N LEU A 89 25.06 11.30 -20.57
CA LEU A 89 23.64 11.02 -20.76
C LEU A 89 22.78 11.58 -19.62
N GLY A 90 23.40 12.18 -18.59
CA GLY A 90 22.70 12.65 -17.39
C GLY A 90 22.05 11.53 -16.59
N ILE A 91 22.62 10.32 -16.63
CA ILE A 91 22.13 9.16 -15.88
C ILE A 91 22.85 9.11 -14.53
N ASP A 92 22.07 9.06 -13.45
CA ASP A 92 22.60 9.05 -12.08
C ASP A 92 22.70 7.63 -11.52
N LEU A 93 21.78 6.74 -11.92
CA LEU A 93 21.72 5.36 -11.46
C LEU A 93 21.71 4.37 -12.62
N VAL A 94 22.43 3.26 -12.46
CA VAL A 94 22.46 2.17 -13.43
C VAL A 94 22.13 0.85 -12.74
N ILE A 95 21.11 0.15 -13.24
CA ILE A 95 20.69 -1.18 -12.77
C ILE A 95 21.08 -2.22 -13.83
N LYS A 96 21.88 -3.19 -13.41
CA LYS A 96 22.33 -4.32 -14.24
C LYS A 96 22.17 -5.62 -13.47
N GLY A 97 22.20 -6.74 -14.19
CA GLY A 97 22.26 -8.03 -13.54
C GLY A 97 22.34 -9.19 -14.50
N ALA A 98 22.39 -10.37 -13.90
CA ALA A 98 22.41 -11.65 -14.60
C ALA A 98 21.38 -12.59 -13.98
N VAL A 99 20.75 -13.41 -14.82
CA VAL A 99 19.87 -14.52 -14.45
C VAL A 99 20.54 -15.80 -14.90
N LEU A 100 20.71 -16.72 -13.96
CA LEU A 100 21.10 -18.10 -14.21
C LEU A 100 19.90 -18.99 -13.88
N LYS A 101 19.58 -19.92 -14.76
CA LYS A 101 18.52 -20.91 -14.54
C LYS A 101 19.14 -22.29 -14.35
N GLU A 102 18.85 -22.87 -13.19
CA GLU A 102 19.27 -24.22 -12.78
C GLU A 102 18.00 -25.03 -12.52
N ASN A 103 17.63 -25.90 -13.46
CA ASN A 103 16.36 -26.64 -13.43
C ASN A 103 15.15 -25.66 -13.29
N ASP A 104 14.36 -25.84 -12.24
CA ASP A 104 13.22 -24.97 -11.89
C ASP A 104 13.60 -23.77 -11.03
N THR A 105 14.87 -23.58 -10.72
CA THR A 105 15.36 -22.48 -9.89
C THR A 105 16.02 -21.42 -10.74
N ILE A 106 15.66 -20.16 -10.51
CA ILE A 106 16.33 -18.99 -11.06
C ILE A 106 17.18 -18.33 -9.98
N VAL A 107 18.39 -17.95 -10.35
CA VAL A 107 19.35 -17.23 -9.54
C VAL A 107 19.61 -15.90 -10.21
N VAL A 108 19.22 -14.81 -9.56
CA VAL A 108 19.35 -13.46 -10.09
C VAL A 108 20.40 -12.73 -9.28
N THR A 109 21.43 -12.20 -9.93
CA THR A 109 22.37 -11.26 -9.30
C THR A 109 22.06 -9.86 -9.82
N ALA A 110 21.59 -8.98 -8.94
CA ALA A 110 21.27 -7.59 -9.27
C ALA A 110 22.32 -6.64 -8.72
N TYR A 111 22.63 -5.62 -9.50
CA TYR A 111 23.55 -4.54 -9.17
C TYR A 111 22.84 -3.20 -9.34
N LEU A 112 23.05 -2.30 -8.37
CA LEU A 112 22.69 -0.89 -8.44
C LEU A 112 23.98 -0.08 -8.32
N TYR A 113 24.28 0.70 -9.35
CA TYR A 113 25.45 1.56 -9.41
C TYR A 113 25.06 3.04 -9.26
N ASP A 114 25.87 3.76 -8.50
CA ASP A 114 25.92 5.23 -8.49
C ASP A 114 26.91 5.69 -9.57
N VAL A 115 26.41 6.40 -10.57
CA VAL A 115 27.22 6.96 -11.66
C VAL A 115 28.12 8.07 -11.15
N VAL A 116 27.60 8.97 -10.32
CA VAL A 116 28.33 10.15 -9.87
C VAL A 116 29.44 9.75 -8.90
N GLY A 117 29.11 8.88 -7.94
CA GLY A 117 30.07 8.36 -6.98
C GLY A 117 30.99 7.26 -7.53
N ALA A 118 30.71 6.72 -8.72
CA ALA A 118 31.40 5.56 -9.29
C ALA A 118 31.43 4.33 -8.36
N THR A 119 30.35 4.09 -7.61
CA THR A 119 30.29 3.02 -6.60
C THR A 119 29.14 2.04 -6.84
N VAL A 120 29.24 0.88 -6.18
CA VAL A 120 28.15 -0.10 -6.11
C VAL A 120 27.35 0.15 -4.84
N ILE A 121 26.10 0.59 -5.00
CA ILE A 121 25.16 0.79 -3.88
C ILE A 121 24.63 -0.57 -3.41
N LEU A 122 24.21 -1.41 -4.34
CA LEU A 122 23.64 -2.73 -4.07
C LEU A 122 24.31 -3.78 -4.96
N LYS A 123 24.73 -4.89 -4.36
CA LYS A 123 25.06 -6.14 -5.05
C LYS A 123 24.43 -7.27 -4.26
N LYS A 124 23.38 -7.88 -4.81
CA LYS A 124 22.63 -8.91 -4.11
C LYS A 124 22.23 -10.04 -5.03
N GLN A 125 22.34 -11.27 -4.52
CA GLN A 125 21.86 -12.46 -5.19
C GLN A 125 20.52 -12.89 -4.60
N TYR A 126 19.61 -13.29 -5.47
CA TYR A 126 18.26 -13.74 -5.15
C TYR A 126 18.05 -15.12 -5.76
N ARG A 127 17.28 -15.96 -5.09
CA ARG A 127 16.95 -17.31 -5.56
C ARG A 127 15.45 -17.55 -5.40
N ALA A 128 14.81 -18.05 -6.45
CA ALA A 128 13.40 -18.44 -6.41
C ALA A 128 13.12 -19.55 -7.41
N ASN A 129 11.98 -20.23 -7.27
CA ASN A 129 11.46 -21.06 -8.34
C ASN A 129 11.07 -20.17 -9.53
N SER A 130 11.31 -20.64 -10.76
CA SER A 130 11.05 -19.90 -12.01
C SER A 130 9.61 -19.40 -12.15
N LYS A 131 8.63 -20.12 -11.58
CA LYS A 131 7.22 -19.68 -11.54
C LYS A 131 6.97 -18.41 -10.71
N PHE A 132 7.94 -17.98 -9.92
CA PHE A 132 7.88 -16.81 -9.05
C PHE A 132 8.77 -15.65 -9.55
N ILE A 133 9.11 -15.62 -10.85
CA ILE A 133 9.88 -14.52 -11.47
C ILE A 133 9.29 -13.14 -11.15
N ARG A 134 7.97 -12.98 -11.20
CA ARG A 134 7.30 -11.70 -10.89
C ARG A 134 7.47 -11.28 -9.42
N PRO A 135 7.10 -12.09 -8.41
CA PRO A 135 7.42 -11.78 -7.02
C PRO A 135 8.90 -11.49 -6.76
N LEU A 136 9.79 -12.22 -7.46
CA LEU A 136 11.23 -12.00 -7.34
C LEU A 136 11.62 -10.60 -7.87
N ALA A 137 11.12 -10.21 -9.04
CA ALA A 137 11.33 -8.88 -9.61
C ALA A 137 10.84 -7.78 -8.67
N HIS A 138 9.62 -7.89 -8.12
CA HIS A 138 9.11 -6.95 -7.12
C HIS A 138 9.99 -6.87 -5.85
N SER A 139 10.58 -8.00 -5.44
CA SER A 139 11.52 -8.02 -4.30
C SER A 139 12.79 -7.24 -4.62
N ILE A 140 13.32 -7.39 -5.84
CA ILE A 140 14.48 -6.64 -6.32
C ILE A 140 14.15 -5.15 -6.41
N SER A 141 12.98 -4.78 -6.94
CA SER A 141 12.49 -3.40 -6.98
C SER A 141 12.41 -2.79 -5.58
N ASN A 142 11.90 -3.53 -4.60
CA ASN A 142 11.83 -3.08 -3.20
C ASN A 142 13.22 -2.83 -2.60
N ASP A 143 14.19 -3.73 -2.83
CA ASP A 143 15.56 -3.56 -2.33
C ASP A 143 16.27 -2.38 -2.99
N ILE A 144 16.08 -2.17 -4.30
CA ILE A 144 16.59 -1.01 -5.03
C ILE A 144 15.95 0.28 -4.50
N TYR A 145 14.62 0.30 -4.40
CA TYR A 145 13.87 1.45 -3.87
C TYR A 145 14.37 1.83 -2.47
N LYS A 146 14.46 0.85 -1.57
CA LYS A 146 14.94 1.05 -0.20
C LYS A 146 16.39 1.54 -0.13
N SER A 147 17.24 1.06 -1.04
CA SER A 147 18.64 1.50 -1.09
C SER A 147 18.76 3.01 -1.41
N ILE A 148 17.78 3.57 -2.13
CA ILE A 148 17.76 4.98 -2.54
C ILE A 148 16.94 5.85 -1.57
N THR A 149 15.82 5.34 -1.05
CA THR A 149 14.85 6.13 -0.28
C THR A 149 14.93 5.89 1.22
N GLY A 150 15.54 4.78 1.65
CA GLY A 150 15.51 4.31 3.04
C GLY A 150 14.17 3.69 3.47
N GLU A 151 13.15 3.71 2.62
CA GLU A 151 11.80 3.21 2.92
C GLU A 151 11.49 1.89 2.21
N ASP A 152 10.62 1.07 2.82
CA ASP A 152 10.13 -0.15 2.17
C ASP A 152 9.16 0.19 1.03
N GLY A 153 9.43 -0.34 -0.16
CA GLY A 153 8.53 -0.18 -1.32
C GLY A 153 7.28 -1.07 -1.25
N PRO A 154 6.18 -0.68 -1.92
CA PRO A 154 4.94 -1.44 -1.90
C PRO A 154 4.90 -2.55 -2.97
N PHE A 155 5.98 -2.82 -3.71
CA PHE A 155 5.87 -3.63 -4.94
C PHE A 155 5.55 -5.11 -4.70
N ARG A 156 5.76 -5.61 -3.48
CA ARG A 156 5.35 -6.96 -3.07
C ARG A 156 3.91 -7.07 -2.58
N THR A 157 3.19 -5.95 -2.51
CA THR A 157 1.87 -5.86 -1.90
C THR A 157 0.77 -6.45 -2.79
N LYS A 158 -0.41 -6.63 -2.21
CA LYS A 158 -1.60 -7.14 -2.86
C LYS A 158 -2.76 -6.18 -2.65
N ILE A 159 -3.74 -6.27 -3.54
CA ILE A 159 -5.03 -5.61 -3.39
C ILE A 159 -6.10 -6.69 -3.34
N ALA A 160 -6.85 -6.72 -2.24
CA ALA A 160 -8.08 -7.49 -2.14
C ALA A 160 -9.24 -6.63 -2.64
N PHE A 161 -10.23 -7.22 -3.29
CA PHE A 161 -11.40 -6.47 -3.75
C PHE A 161 -12.63 -7.35 -3.93
N VAL A 162 -13.80 -6.74 -3.88
CA VAL A 162 -15.05 -7.42 -4.23
C VAL A 162 -15.25 -7.32 -5.74
N GLY A 163 -15.33 -8.45 -6.41
CA GLY A 163 -15.62 -8.55 -7.84
C GLY A 163 -17.01 -9.12 -8.09
N LYS A 164 -17.79 -8.47 -8.96
CA LYS A 164 -19.07 -9.01 -9.45
C LYS A 164 -18.90 -9.53 -10.87
N LYS A 165 -19.15 -10.83 -11.04
CA LYS A 165 -19.08 -11.53 -12.32
C LYS A 165 -20.33 -12.40 -12.50
N ARG A 166 -21.07 -12.20 -13.59
CA ARG A 166 -22.34 -12.90 -13.88
C ARG A 166 -23.32 -12.86 -12.69
N GLY A 167 -23.46 -11.69 -12.07
CA GLY A 167 -24.34 -11.47 -10.92
C GLY A 167 -23.82 -11.96 -9.56
N LYS A 168 -22.80 -12.83 -9.53
CA LYS A 168 -22.20 -13.33 -8.28
C LYS A 168 -21.10 -12.40 -7.80
N ARG A 169 -21.12 -12.04 -6.51
CA ARG A 169 -20.05 -11.30 -5.84
C ARG A 169 -19.08 -12.27 -5.19
N LYS A 170 -17.79 -12.03 -5.38
CA LYS A 170 -16.71 -12.80 -4.78
C LYS A 170 -15.57 -11.88 -4.32
N ILE A 171 -14.73 -12.38 -3.42
CA ILE A 171 -13.48 -11.70 -3.05
C ILE A 171 -12.37 -12.19 -3.98
N TYR A 172 -11.66 -11.25 -4.59
CA TYR A 172 -10.49 -11.48 -5.42
C TYR A 172 -9.24 -10.89 -4.78
N LEU A 173 -8.08 -11.45 -5.11
CA LEU A 173 -6.77 -10.91 -4.79
C LEU A 173 -6.02 -10.62 -6.09
N MET A 174 -5.21 -9.58 -6.11
CA MET A 174 -4.24 -9.32 -7.19
C MET A 174 -2.96 -8.75 -6.60
N ASP A 175 -1.88 -8.75 -7.36
CA ASP A 175 -0.71 -7.94 -7.02
C ASP A 175 -1.04 -6.45 -7.16
N TRP A 176 -0.25 -5.60 -6.53
CA TRP A 176 -0.45 -4.14 -6.53
C TRP A 176 -0.59 -3.52 -7.93
N ASP A 177 0.01 -4.14 -8.94
CA ASP A 177 0.03 -3.73 -10.34
C ASP A 177 -1.12 -4.35 -11.19
N GLY A 178 -2.07 -5.02 -10.55
CA GLY A 178 -3.23 -5.64 -11.21
C GLY A 178 -2.96 -6.98 -11.88
N LYS A 179 -1.75 -7.55 -11.75
CA LYS A 179 -1.45 -8.89 -12.26
C LYS A 179 -1.84 -9.98 -11.26
N ARG A 180 -1.85 -11.22 -11.77
CA ARG A 180 -2.16 -12.44 -11.00
C ARG A 180 -3.46 -12.34 -10.21
N VAL A 181 -4.53 -11.87 -10.85
CA VAL A 181 -5.88 -11.85 -10.28
C VAL A 181 -6.32 -13.28 -9.95
N GLN A 182 -6.68 -13.53 -8.69
CA GLN A 182 -7.07 -14.82 -8.14
C GLN A 182 -8.43 -14.71 -7.45
N ASP A 183 -9.31 -15.68 -7.72
CA ASP A 183 -10.57 -15.85 -6.99
C ASP A 183 -10.29 -16.60 -5.68
N THR A 184 -10.69 -16.05 -4.54
CA THR A 184 -10.49 -16.69 -3.23
C THR A 184 -11.53 -17.79 -2.93
N GLY A 185 -12.59 -17.89 -3.74
CA GLY A 185 -13.74 -18.76 -3.50
C GLY A 185 -14.76 -18.19 -2.51
N ILE A 186 -14.42 -17.11 -1.79
CA ILE A 186 -15.32 -16.48 -0.82
C ILE A 186 -16.45 -15.76 -1.57
N THR A 187 -17.69 -16.07 -1.21
CA THR A 187 -18.91 -15.57 -1.88
C THR A 187 -19.99 -15.17 -0.86
N GLY A 188 -20.95 -14.36 -1.33
CA GLY A 188 -22.17 -14.00 -0.59
C GLY A 188 -23.24 -13.45 -1.52
N GLU A 189 -24.51 -13.43 -1.06
CA GLU A 189 -25.61 -12.74 -1.76
C GLU A 189 -25.30 -11.24 -1.86
N LEU A 190 -24.71 -10.70 -0.80
CA LEU A 190 -24.05 -9.40 -0.75
C LEU A 190 -22.69 -9.58 -0.08
N LEU A 191 -21.71 -8.82 -0.55
CA LEU A 191 -20.38 -8.67 0.05
C LEU A 191 -20.09 -7.17 0.16
N THR A 192 -19.52 -6.76 1.30
CA THR A 192 -19.01 -5.41 1.56
C THR A 192 -17.49 -5.37 1.44
N SER A 193 -16.89 -4.21 1.71
CA SER A 193 -15.44 -4.03 1.86
C SER A 193 -14.82 -5.11 2.76
N VAL A 194 -13.57 -5.41 2.42
CA VAL A 194 -12.72 -6.40 3.10
C VAL A 194 -11.60 -5.64 3.78
N HIS A 195 -11.14 -6.10 4.95
CA HIS A 195 -10.09 -5.41 5.69
C HIS A 195 -9.00 -6.38 6.13
N TRP A 196 -7.75 -6.04 5.81
CA TRP A 196 -6.58 -6.86 6.17
C TRP A 196 -6.26 -6.76 7.65
N SER A 197 -5.87 -7.87 8.26
CA SER A 197 -5.13 -7.81 9.51
C SER A 197 -3.73 -7.23 9.27
N ASN A 198 -3.13 -6.60 10.29
CA ASN A 198 -1.82 -5.94 10.18
C ASN A 198 -0.66 -6.86 9.73
N ASP A 199 -0.82 -8.17 9.93
CA ASP A 199 0.12 -9.21 9.50
C ASP A 199 -0.25 -9.81 8.12
N ALA A 200 -1.21 -9.21 7.43
CA ALA A 200 -1.89 -9.65 6.22
C ALA A 200 -2.40 -11.10 6.25
N ASN A 201 -2.52 -11.71 7.43
CA ASN A 201 -2.85 -13.13 7.52
C ASN A 201 -4.34 -13.45 7.41
N ARG A 202 -5.17 -12.44 7.68
CA ARG A 202 -6.61 -12.56 7.77
C ARG A 202 -7.28 -11.43 7.03
N LEU A 203 -8.46 -11.71 6.50
CA LEU A 203 -9.41 -10.70 6.05
C LEU A 203 -10.66 -10.76 6.94
N VAL A 204 -11.07 -9.61 7.46
CA VAL A 204 -12.41 -9.44 8.03
C VAL A 204 -13.30 -8.79 6.98
N TYR A 205 -14.53 -9.29 6.85
CA TYR A 205 -15.47 -8.78 5.86
C TYR A 205 -16.91 -9.08 6.28
N SER A 206 -17.88 -8.43 5.64
CA SER A 206 -19.30 -8.73 5.88
C SER A 206 -19.98 -9.31 4.65
N ALA A 207 -20.90 -10.23 4.90
CA ALA A 207 -21.68 -10.87 3.87
C ALA A 207 -23.13 -11.06 4.30
N ILE A 208 -24.03 -11.04 3.32
CA ILE A 208 -25.37 -11.60 3.47
C ILE A 208 -25.33 -13.05 2.97
N ARG A 209 -25.69 -13.98 3.85
CA ARG A 209 -25.87 -15.41 3.53
C ARG A 209 -27.14 -15.90 4.20
N GLY A 210 -28.10 -16.40 3.43
CA GLY A 210 -29.40 -16.83 3.95
C GLY A 210 -30.21 -15.66 4.50
N LYS A 211 -30.19 -14.51 3.81
CA LYS A 211 -30.88 -13.27 4.21
C LYS A 211 -30.45 -12.67 5.56
N GLN A 212 -29.31 -13.07 6.11
CA GLN A 212 -28.77 -12.55 7.36
C GLN A 212 -27.39 -11.93 7.17
N TRP A 213 -27.19 -10.75 7.76
CA TRP A 213 -25.89 -10.11 7.87
C TRP A 213 -24.99 -10.88 8.83
N GLY A 214 -23.76 -11.14 8.42
CA GLY A 214 -22.71 -11.68 9.28
C GLY A 214 -21.36 -11.03 8.99
N ILE A 215 -20.54 -10.95 10.03
CA ILE A 215 -19.12 -10.60 9.92
C ILE A 215 -18.32 -11.89 9.99
N TYR A 216 -17.43 -12.08 9.02
CA TYR A 216 -16.62 -13.26 8.82
C TYR A 216 -15.14 -12.89 8.86
N ILE A 217 -14.31 -13.80 9.37
CA ILE A 217 -12.86 -13.74 9.23
C ILE A 217 -12.40 -14.93 8.41
N ALA A 218 -11.74 -14.66 7.29
CA ALA A 218 -11.02 -15.64 6.51
C ALA A 218 -9.54 -15.61 6.91
N ASP A 219 -8.97 -16.77 7.24
CA ASP A 219 -7.58 -16.94 7.63
C ASP A 219 -6.84 -17.73 6.54
N PHE A 220 -5.86 -17.09 5.90
CA PHE A 220 -5.15 -17.67 4.77
C PHE A 220 -4.01 -18.62 5.19
N LYS A 221 -3.59 -18.63 6.46
CA LYS A 221 -2.65 -19.65 6.97
C LYS A 221 -3.32 -21.00 7.06
N THR A 222 -4.53 -21.01 7.58
CA THR A 222 -5.29 -22.23 7.88
C THR A 222 -6.25 -22.62 6.78
N GLY A 223 -6.54 -21.71 5.85
CA GLY A 223 -7.58 -21.88 4.83
C GLY A 223 -8.99 -21.92 5.43
N ARG A 224 -9.18 -21.46 6.67
CA ARG A 224 -10.45 -21.51 7.38
C ARG A 224 -11.16 -20.17 7.36
N GLU A 225 -12.48 -20.23 7.26
CA GLU A 225 -13.37 -19.10 7.43
C GLU A 225 -14.18 -19.29 8.73
N LYS A 226 -14.31 -18.23 9.52
CA LYS A 226 -15.07 -18.22 10.77
C LYS A 226 -16.15 -17.14 10.71
N LEU A 227 -17.40 -17.50 11.03
CA LEU A 227 -18.44 -16.53 11.40
C LEU A 227 -18.12 -15.98 12.78
N VAL A 228 -17.94 -14.66 12.87
CA VAL A 228 -17.49 -13.97 14.09
C VAL A 228 -18.64 -13.27 14.80
N LEU A 229 -19.47 -12.56 14.03
CA LEU A 229 -20.62 -11.86 14.57
C LEU A 229 -21.83 -12.07 13.68
N ARG A 230 -22.96 -12.37 14.32
CA ARG A 230 -24.28 -12.32 13.71
C ARG A 230 -25.28 -11.78 14.73
N SER A 231 -26.03 -10.78 14.33
CA SER A 231 -27.13 -10.21 15.12
C SER A 231 -28.17 -9.57 14.23
N ARG A 232 -29.34 -9.23 14.81
CA ARG A 232 -30.35 -8.41 14.13
C ARG A 232 -29.74 -7.09 13.65
N GLY A 233 -30.29 -6.58 12.55
CA GLY A 233 -29.81 -5.36 11.92
C GLY A 233 -28.64 -5.58 10.96
N THR A 234 -28.07 -4.48 10.49
CA THR A 234 -26.84 -4.49 9.68
C THR A 234 -25.64 -4.75 10.58
N ASN A 235 -24.65 -5.48 10.07
CA ASN A 235 -23.36 -5.68 10.71
C ASN A 235 -22.31 -5.56 9.60
N ILE A 236 -21.58 -4.45 9.57
CA ILE A 236 -20.61 -4.12 8.53
C ILE A 236 -19.26 -3.96 9.21
N ALA A 237 -18.32 -4.82 8.83
CA ALA A 237 -16.95 -4.82 9.29
C ALA A 237 -16.24 -3.53 8.86
N GLY A 238 -15.39 -3.02 9.74
CA GLY A 238 -14.32 -2.10 9.43
C GLY A 238 -12.97 -2.76 9.75
N GLU A 239 -11.96 -1.93 9.99
CA GLU A 239 -10.58 -2.38 10.10
C GLU A 239 -10.21 -3.08 11.41
N PHE A 240 -9.17 -3.91 11.33
CA PHE A 240 -8.47 -4.40 12.52
C PHE A 240 -7.79 -3.24 13.26
N ILE A 241 -7.81 -3.29 14.60
CA ILE A 241 -7.13 -2.27 15.41
C ILE A 241 -5.65 -2.64 15.57
N PRO A 242 -4.69 -1.79 15.16
CA PRO A 242 -3.26 -2.01 15.36
C PRO A 242 -2.90 -2.38 16.80
N GLY A 243 -2.07 -3.42 16.96
CA GLY A 243 -1.63 -3.91 18.26
C GLY A 243 -2.68 -4.64 19.10
N ARG A 244 -3.92 -4.83 18.59
CA ARG A 244 -4.99 -5.53 19.31
C ARG A 244 -5.53 -6.70 18.49
N ASN A 245 -5.97 -7.77 19.15
CA ASN A 245 -6.74 -8.84 18.48
C ASN A 245 -8.23 -8.46 18.42
N ALA A 246 -8.52 -7.34 17.76
CA ALA A 246 -9.84 -6.72 17.68
C ALA A 246 -10.03 -5.98 16.35
N PHE A 247 -11.27 -5.71 15.98
CA PHE A 247 -11.62 -4.89 14.82
C PHE A 247 -12.80 -3.97 15.13
N LEU A 248 -12.92 -2.88 14.37
CA LEU A 248 -14.08 -1.98 14.40
C LEU A 248 -15.18 -2.51 13.50
N PHE A 249 -16.43 -2.25 13.85
CA PHE A 249 -17.56 -2.53 12.97
C PHE A 249 -18.70 -1.57 13.24
N SER A 250 -19.54 -1.33 12.24
CA SER A 250 -20.80 -0.63 12.42
C SER A 250 -21.97 -1.60 12.53
N SER A 251 -22.90 -1.33 13.44
CA SER A 251 -24.09 -2.18 13.61
C SER A 251 -25.34 -1.39 13.96
N SER A 252 -26.46 -1.74 13.33
CA SER A 252 -27.78 -1.19 13.63
C SER A 252 -28.51 -1.97 14.74
N LEU A 253 -27.77 -2.76 15.54
CA LEU A 253 -28.32 -3.57 16.63
C LEU A 253 -29.13 -2.77 17.65
N LYS A 254 -28.81 -1.48 17.82
CA LYS A 254 -29.42 -0.58 18.81
C LYS A 254 -30.28 0.53 18.18
N GLY A 255 -30.68 0.39 16.91
CA GLY A 255 -31.43 1.41 16.17
C GLY A 255 -30.63 1.90 14.98
N SER A 256 -30.35 3.21 14.92
CA SER A 256 -29.39 3.78 13.96
C SER A 256 -28.02 3.08 14.08
N PRO A 257 -27.27 2.88 12.98
CA PRO A 257 -25.95 2.29 13.05
C PRO A 257 -25.00 3.07 13.95
N ASP A 258 -24.32 2.37 14.85
CA ASP A 258 -23.23 2.88 15.68
C ASP A 258 -21.93 2.12 15.40
N ILE A 259 -20.80 2.71 15.78
CA ILE A 259 -19.49 2.06 15.77
C ILE A 259 -19.26 1.27 17.07
N PHE A 260 -18.72 0.08 16.92
CA PHE A 260 -18.37 -0.86 17.99
C PHE A 260 -16.95 -1.39 17.79
N VAL A 261 -16.31 -1.84 18.88
CA VAL A 261 -15.15 -2.72 18.86
C VAL A 261 -15.61 -4.15 19.08
N TYR A 262 -15.09 -5.09 18.31
CA TYR A 262 -15.20 -6.52 18.58
C TYR A 262 -13.84 -7.09 18.97
N ASN A 263 -13.73 -7.67 20.16
CA ASN A 263 -12.53 -8.38 20.63
C ASN A 263 -12.63 -9.86 20.24
N ILE A 264 -11.69 -10.31 19.43
CA ILE A 264 -11.68 -11.66 18.84
C ILE A 264 -11.33 -12.73 19.86
N LYS A 265 -10.45 -12.41 20.82
CA LYS A 265 -10.01 -13.37 21.85
C LYS A 265 -11.14 -13.66 22.82
N ASP A 266 -11.81 -12.61 23.27
CA ASP A 266 -12.79 -12.70 24.35
C ASP A 266 -14.23 -12.86 23.83
N ASN A 267 -14.44 -12.76 22.51
CA ASN A 267 -15.76 -12.79 21.87
C ASN A 267 -16.72 -11.72 22.45
N THR A 268 -16.18 -10.55 22.77
CA THR A 268 -16.93 -9.43 23.35
C THR A 268 -17.07 -8.28 22.37
N LYS A 269 -18.17 -7.53 22.48
CA LYS A 269 -18.42 -6.32 21.70
C LYS A 269 -18.70 -5.15 22.63
N SER A 270 -18.08 -4.00 22.34
CA SER A 270 -18.24 -2.76 23.10
C SER A 270 -18.62 -1.64 22.15
N ARG A 271 -19.65 -0.86 22.49
CA ARG A 271 -20.09 0.29 21.69
C ARG A 271 -19.16 1.48 21.94
N ILE A 272 -18.86 2.25 20.90
CA ILE A 272 -18.00 3.44 20.96
C ILE A 272 -18.82 4.72 20.78
N THR A 273 -19.75 4.73 19.82
CA THR A 273 -20.59 5.90 19.53
C THR A 273 -22.00 5.70 20.08
N TRP A 274 -22.66 6.79 20.50
CA TRP A 274 -24.02 6.75 21.08
C TRP A 274 -24.89 7.87 20.51
N ASN A 275 -24.98 7.95 19.18
CA ASN A 275 -25.67 9.05 18.50
C ASN A 275 -26.97 8.55 17.85
N ARG A 276 -27.91 9.47 17.60
CA ARG A 276 -29.13 9.18 16.82
C ARG A 276 -28.85 9.14 15.31
N SER A 277 -27.77 9.77 14.89
CA SER A 277 -27.20 9.75 13.54
C SER A 277 -26.72 8.37 13.11
N ILE A 278 -26.55 8.18 11.80
CA ILE A 278 -25.91 7.01 11.22
C ILE A 278 -24.39 7.17 11.38
N GLU A 279 -23.73 6.21 12.02
CA GLU A 279 -22.28 6.16 12.20
C GLU A 279 -21.73 4.85 11.58
N VAL A 280 -20.97 4.95 10.48
CA VAL A 280 -20.55 3.79 9.67
C VAL A 280 -19.13 3.93 9.10
N SER A 281 -18.63 2.86 8.47
CA SER A 281 -17.34 2.80 7.75
C SER A 281 -16.14 3.31 8.57
N PRO A 282 -15.85 2.69 9.73
CA PRO A 282 -14.72 3.11 10.54
C PRO A 282 -13.37 2.58 10.01
N THR A 283 -12.38 3.46 9.97
CA THR A 283 -10.94 3.19 9.72
C THR A 283 -10.11 3.61 10.94
N VAL A 284 -8.97 2.99 11.20
CA VAL A 284 -8.18 3.17 12.43
C VAL A 284 -6.84 3.83 12.13
N SER A 285 -6.41 4.77 12.98
CA SER A 285 -5.07 5.33 12.88
C SER A 285 -3.98 4.27 13.09
N PRO A 286 -2.79 4.41 12.49
CA PRO A 286 -1.70 3.41 12.61
C PRO A 286 -1.25 3.15 14.04
N ASP A 287 -1.41 4.13 14.94
CA ASP A 287 -1.09 3.99 16.37
C ASP A 287 -2.21 3.30 17.19
N GLY A 288 -3.35 2.98 16.57
CA GLY A 288 -4.49 2.31 17.19
C GLY A 288 -5.21 3.14 18.26
N LYS A 289 -5.08 4.48 18.22
CA LYS A 289 -5.70 5.38 19.22
C LYS A 289 -6.86 6.20 18.69
N TRP A 290 -6.92 6.44 17.39
CA TRP A 290 -7.94 7.23 16.72
C TRP A 290 -8.68 6.40 15.69
N MET A 291 -9.86 6.88 15.31
CA MET A 291 -10.59 6.38 14.16
C MET A 291 -11.16 7.52 13.34
N ALA A 292 -11.22 7.33 12.02
CA ALA A 292 -12.05 8.13 11.15
C ALA A 292 -13.28 7.33 10.73
N PHE A 293 -14.41 7.99 10.54
CA PHE A 293 -15.69 7.33 10.30
C PHE A 293 -16.68 8.30 9.65
N VAL A 294 -17.73 7.75 9.06
CA VAL A 294 -18.79 8.52 8.42
C VAL A 294 -19.89 8.79 9.44
N SER A 295 -20.35 10.04 9.50
CA SER A 295 -21.52 10.45 10.28
C SER A 295 -22.42 11.41 9.49
N ASP A 296 -23.73 11.21 9.56
CA ASP A 296 -24.73 12.14 9.03
C ASP A 296 -25.23 13.18 10.04
N ARG A 297 -24.56 13.31 11.21
CA ARG A 297 -24.98 14.23 12.28
C ARG A 297 -25.10 15.71 11.91
N ALA A 298 -24.51 16.10 10.78
CA ALA A 298 -24.59 17.45 10.22
C ALA A 298 -25.57 17.56 9.04
N GLY A 299 -26.47 16.59 8.87
CA GLY A 299 -27.50 16.55 7.82
C GLY A 299 -27.15 15.61 6.67
N THR A 300 -25.93 15.70 6.13
CA THR A 300 -25.40 14.75 5.12
C THR A 300 -24.22 13.97 5.66
N PRO A 301 -23.87 12.80 5.08
CA PRO A 301 -22.65 12.06 5.42
C PRO A 301 -21.38 12.89 5.29
N GLN A 302 -20.61 12.93 6.37
CA GLN A 302 -19.36 13.65 6.50
C GLN A 302 -18.34 12.79 7.25
N ILE A 303 -17.05 13.09 7.08
CA ILE A 303 -15.97 12.39 7.76
C ILE A 303 -15.66 13.07 9.09
N TYR A 304 -15.65 12.26 10.15
CA TYR A 304 -15.27 12.65 11.50
C TYR A 304 -14.08 11.84 11.97
N VAL A 305 -13.30 12.42 12.87
CA VAL A 305 -12.21 11.78 13.61
C VAL A 305 -12.55 11.81 15.10
N MET A 306 -12.22 10.74 15.82
CA MET A 306 -12.31 10.70 17.28
C MET A 306 -11.33 9.69 17.87
N ARG A 307 -11.05 9.80 19.17
CA ARG A 307 -10.31 8.76 19.89
C ARG A 307 -11.19 7.52 20.07
N LEU A 308 -10.57 6.34 20.09
CA LEU A 308 -11.27 5.07 20.33
C LEU A 308 -11.95 5.00 21.72
N ASP A 309 -11.61 5.91 22.64
CA ASP A 309 -12.24 6.04 23.96
C ASP A 309 -13.53 6.89 23.94
N GLY A 310 -13.97 7.41 22.79
CA GLY A 310 -15.15 8.26 22.70
C GLY A 310 -14.87 9.76 22.62
N THR A 311 -13.65 10.19 22.95
CA THR A 311 -13.33 11.62 23.15
C THR A 311 -12.79 12.30 21.89
N ARG A 312 -12.68 13.64 21.94
CA ARG A 312 -12.06 14.49 20.89
C ARG A 312 -12.65 14.30 19.50
N LEU A 313 -13.97 14.11 19.45
CA LEU A 313 -14.73 14.12 18.21
C LEU A 313 -14.54 15.44 17.46
N LYS A 314 -14.24 15.35 16.16
CA LYS A 314 -14.09 16.49 15.26
C LYS A 314 -14.50 16.13 13.83
N ARG A 315 -15.18 17.04 13.13
CA ARG A 315 -15.42 16.94 11.68
C ARG A 315 -14.16 17.37 10.93
N ILE A 316 -13.80 16.64 9.87
CA ILE A 316 -12.61 16.95 9.05
C ILE A 316 -12.93 17.23 7.57
N SER A 317 -14.11 16.85 7.07
CA SER A 317 -14.53 17.13 5.70
C SER A 317 -15.44 18.35 5.62
N PHE A 318 -14.96 19.44 5.00
CA PHE A 318 -15.73 20.69 4.80
C PHE A 318 -15.99 21.03 3.33
N VAL A 319 -15.46 20.24 2.41
CA VAL A 319 -15.72 20.31 0.97
C VAL A 319 -16.40 19.01 0.54
N GLY A 320 -17.23 19.10 -0.50
CA GLY A 320 -18.09 18.00 -0.94
C GLY A 320 -19.39 17.93 -0.14
N GLY A 321 -20.50 17.74 -0.85
CA GLY A 321 -21.84 17.71 -0.24
C GLY A 321 -22.15 16.40 0.49
N TYR A 322 -21.40 15.33 0.17
CA TYR A 322 -21.59 13.98 0.67
C TYR A 322 -20.22 13.29 0.66
N ASN A 323 -19.69 12.95 1.84
CA ASN A 323 -18.34 12.42 2.01
C ASN A 323 -18.37 11.08 2.76
N THR A 324 -17.78 10.05 2.16
CA THR A 324 -17.84 8.65 2.64
C THR A 324 -16.54 7.89 2.38
N SER A 325 -16.50 6.63 2.85
CA SER A 325 -15.39 5.68 2.66
C SER A 325 -14.04 6.27 3.08
N PRO A 326 -13.88 6.70 4.34
CA PRO A 326 -12.59 7.18 4.82
C PRO A 326 -11.59 6.02 4.94
N ASP A 327 -10.33 6.30 4.65
CA ASP A 327 -9.21 5.37 4.80
C ASP A 327 -8.00 6.12 5.38
N TRP A 328 -7.49 5.68 6.52
CA TRP A 328 -6.41 6.36 7.22
C TRP A 328 -5.05 5.92 6.67
N SER A 329 -4.21 6.88 6.27
CA SER A 329 -2.85 6.61 5.80
C SER A 329 -2.07 5.77 6.81
N PRO A 330 -1.36 4.70 6.39
CA PRO A 330 -0.43 3.94 7.23
C PRO A 330 0.68 4.78 7.86
N LYS A 331 0.97 5.98 7.32
CA LYS A 331 1.91 6.96 7.90
C LYS A 331 1.26 7.86 8.97
N GLY A 332 -0.07 7.86 9.06
CA GLY A 332 -0.86 8.58 10.07
C GLY A 332 -1.10 10.06 9.76
N ASP A 333 -0.54 10.55 8.66
CA ASP A 333 -0.49 11.95 8.25
C ASP A 333 -1.69 12.43 7.42
N LEU A 334 -2.40 11.50 6.78
CA LEU A 334 -3.51 11.79 5.87
C LEU A 334 -4.67 10.81 6.06
N ILE A 335 -5.86 11.24 5.66
CA ILE A 335 -7.08 10.43 5.52
C ILE A 335 -7.61 10.67 4.12
N ALA A 336 -7.77 9.60 3.35
CA ALA A 336 -8.41 9.61 2.04
C ALA A 336 -9.92 9.41 2.20
N PHE A 337 -10.73 10.01 1.33
CA PHE A 337 -12.17 9.77 1.30
C PHE A 337 -12.78 10.04 -0.08
N SER A 338 -13.97 9.49 -0.32
CA SER A 338 -14.81 9.81 -1.47
C SER A 338 -15.71 10.99 -1.16
N GLY A 339 -15.64 12.07 -1.94
CA GLY A 339 -16.45 13.26 -1.78
C GLY A 339 -17.24 13.63 -3.03
N LEU A 340 -18.52 13.97 -2.86
CA LEU A 340 -19.40 14.39 -3.96
C LEU A 340 -19.22 15.88 -4.27
N ILE A 341 -18.66 16.18 -5.43
CA ILE A 341 -18.48 17.55 -5.95
C ILE A 341 -18.94 17.60 -7.41
N GLY A 342 -19.74 18.62 -7.77
CA GLY A 342 -20.27 18.76 -9.13
C GLY A 342 -21.08 17.54 -9.61
N GLY A 343 -21.76 16.84 -8.69
CA GLY A 343 -22.55 15.64 -9.00
C GLY A 343 -21.72 14.38 -9.26
N LYS A 344 -20.40 14.40 -9.02
CA LYS A 344 -19.52 13.24 -9.18
C LYS A 344 -18.71 12.97 -7.92
N HIS A 345 -18.54 11.69 -7.58
CA HIS A 345 -17.65 11.29 -6.50
C HIS A 345 -16.19 11.44 -6.93
N GLN A 346 -15.36 12.06 -6.10
CA GLN A 346 -13.93 12.24 -6.31
C GLN A 346 -13.14 11.79 -5.07
N ILE A 347 -11.89 11.39 -5.25
CA ILE A 347 -11.00 11.06 -4.15
C ILE A 347 -10.35 12.34 -3.62
N PHE A 348 -10.47 12.55 -2.32
CA PHE A 348 -9.83 13.62 -1.57
C PHE A 348 -8.86 13.02 -0.55
N VAL A 349 -7.89 13.84 -0.14
CA VAL A 349 -7.05 13.59 1.04
C VAL A 349 -7.04 14.81 1.93
N VAL A 350 -6.97 14.60 3.24
CA VAL A 350 -6.94 15.67 4.26
C VAL A 350 -6.09 15.23 5.44
N LYS A 351 -5.48 16.15 6.17
CA LYS A 351 -4.81 15.82 7.44
C LYS A 351 -5.84 15.43 8.52
N PRO A 352 -5.47 14.62 9.53
CA PRO A 352 -6.38 14.26 10.62
C PRO A 352 -6.95 15.44 11.42
N ASP A 353 -6.32 16.61 11.34
CA ASP A 353 -6.82 17.85 11.95
C ASP A 353 -7.79 18.63 11.03
N GLY A 354 -8.09 18.13 9.83
CA GLY A 354 -8.96 18.76 8.84
C GLY A 354 -8.28 19.80 7.95
N THR A 355 -6.97 20.02 8.08
CA THR A 355 -6.21 20.95 7.24
C THR A 355 -5.66 20.29 5.97
N ASP A 356 -5.15 21.09 5.02
CA ASP A 356 -4.50 20.62 3.79
C ASP A 356 -5.36 19.64 2.97
N LEU A 357 -6.63 19.99 2.80
CA LEU A 357 -7.54 19.25 1.94
C LEU A 357 -7.12 19.38 0.47
N ARG A 358 -6.96 18.25 -0.21
CA ARG A 358 -6.60 18.18 -1.63
C ARG A 358 -7.49 17.20 -2.37
N GLN A 359 -7.91 17.56 -3.59
CA GLN A 359 -8.63 16.67 -4.51
C GLN A 359 -7.61 15.97 -5.44
N LEU A 360 -7.63 14.64 -5.50
CA LEU A 360 -6.68 13.86 -6.29
C LEU A 360 -7.21 13.42 -7.65
N THR A 361 -8.54 13.38 -7.83
CA THR A 361 -9.17 12.90 -9.07
C THR A 361 -10.17 13.91 -9.61
N GLN A 362 -10.42 13.89 -10.92
CA GLN A 362 -11.38 14.79 -11.58
C GLN A 362 -12.32 14.10 -12.57
N ASN A 363 -11.91 12.95 -13.14
CA ASN A 363 -12.62 12.28 -14.22
C ASN A 363 -13.31 11.00 -13.74
N GLY A 364 -14.58 10.80 -14.14
CA GLY A 364 -15.45 9.71 -13.69
C GLY A 364 -16.01 9.90 -12.29
N ASN A 365 -16.76 8.91 -11.81
CA ASN A 365 -17.08 8.72 -10.40
C ASN A 365 -15.99 7.88 -9.77
N ASN A 366 -15.35 8.40 -8.73
CA ASN A 366 -14.21 7.80 -8.05
C ASN A 366 -14.55 7.57 -6.58
N GLU A 367 -14.53 6.31 -6.13
CA GLU A 367 -15.05 5.87 -4.84
C GLU A 367 -14.09 4.87 -4.17
N ASP A 368 -14.33 4.59 -2.88
CA ASP A 368 -13.64 3.56 -2.09
C ASP A 368 -12.10 3.62 -2.18
N PRO A 369 -11.47 4.70 -1.67
CA PRO A 369 -10.01 4.78 -1.61
C PRO A 369 -9.41 3.78 -0.61
N SER A 370 -8.21 3.28 -0.91
CA SER A 370 -7.39 2.48 0.00
C SER A 370 -5.89 2.75 -0.22
N PHE A 371 -5.20 3.20 0.82
CA PHE A 371 -3.80 3.58 0.82
C PHE A 371 -2.88 2.36 0.70
N SER A 372 -1.82 2.51 -0.10
CA SER A 372 -0.67 1.61 -0.04
C SER A 372 0.03 1.72 1.31
N PRO A 373 0.75 0.66 1.76
CA PRO A 373 1.41 0.63 3.07
C PRO A 373 2.53 1.65 3.25
N ASP A 374 3.06 2.21 2.15
CA ASP A 374 4.02 3.31 2.17
C ASP A 374 3.35 4.70 2.17
N GLY A 375 2.01 4.76 2.07
CA GLY A 375 1.22 6.00 2.05
C GLY A 375 1.28 6.80 0.74
N ARG A 376 1.97 6.30 -0.29
CA ARG A 376 2.24 7.08 -1.52
C ARG A 376 1.21 6.88 -2.62
N PHE A 377 0.47 5.77 -2.57
CA PHE A 377 -0.53 5.41 -3.55
C PHE A 377 -1.88 5.20 -2.90
N ILE A 378 -2.93 5.39 -3.68
CA ILE A 378 -4.31 5.07 -3.31
C ILE A 378 -4.90 4.24 -4.44
N ALA A 379 -5.36 3.03 -4.12
CA ALA A 379 -6.24 2.26 -4.98
C ALA A 379 -7.67 2.78 -4.81
N PHE A 380 -8.44 2.87 -5.88
CA PHE A 380 -9.82 3.35 -5.82
C PHE A 380 -10.65 2.78 -6.99
N VAL A 381 -11.97 2.80 -6.86
CA VAL A 381 -12.90 2.40 -7.93
C VAL A 381 -13.18 3.60 -8.83
N SER A 382 -13.18 3.41 -10.14
CA SER A 382 -13.65 4.42 -11.10
C SER A 382 -14.50 3.83 -12.21
N ASP A 383 -15.52 4.57 -12.65
CA ASP A 383 -16.35 4.26 -13.82
C ASP A 383 -15.94 5.00 -15.10
N ARG A 384 -14.81 5.72 -15.10
CA ARG A 384 -14.39 6.63 -16.18
C ARG A 384 -14.30 6.04 -17.60
N ARG A 385 -14.34 4.71 -17.72
CA ARG A 385 -14.37 3.97 -19.00
C ARG A 385 -15.71 3.25 -19.26
N GLY A 386 -16.78 3.67 -18.58
CA GLY A 386 -18.14 3.13 -18.71
C GLY A 386 -18.40 1.86 -17.90
N TYR A 387 -17.47 1.43 -17.05
CA TYR A 387 -17.63 0.31 -16.13
C TYR A 387 -16.74 0.50 -14.89
N LYS A 388 -17.18 -0.02 -13.73
CA LYS A 388 -16.40 0.06 -12.49
C LYS A 388 -15.14 -0.81 -12.58
N ALA A 389 -13.99 -0.18 -12.42
CA ALA A 389 -12.69 -0.82 -12.37
C ALA A 389 -11.83 -0.18 -11.27
N ILE A 390 -10.80 -0.90 -10.82
CA ILE A 390 -9.82 -0.38 -9.87
C ILE A 390 -8.75 0.39 -10.62
N TYR A 391 -8.39 1.54 -10.09
CA TYR A 391 -7.31 2.40 -10.56
C TYR A 391 -6.38 2.70 -9.39
N VAL A 392 -5.16 3.14 -9.73
CA VAL A 392 -4.20 3.64 -8.74
C VAL A 392 -3.85 5.09 -9.06
N VAL A 393 -3.84 5.93 -8.04
CA VAL A 393 -3.38 7.32 -8.07
C VAL A 393 -2.26 7.49 -7.06
N ARG A 394 -1.25 8.29 -7.40
CA ARG A 394 -0.21 8.70 -6.45
C ARG A 394 -0.69 9.92 -5.65
N ILE A 395 -0.12 10.15 -4.47
CA ILE A 395 -0.54 11.22 -3.55
C ILE A 395 -0.40 12.66 -4.11
N ASP A 396 0.31 12.81 -5.24
CA ASP A 396 0.42 14.05 -6.02
C ASP A 396 -0.68 14.21 -7.09
N GLY A 397 -1.63 13.27 -7.18
CA GLY A 397 -2.74 13.28 -8.12
C GLY A 397 -2.45 12.59 -9.46
N ARG A 398 -1.23 12.11 -9.70
CA ARG A 398 -0.92 11.40 -10.95
C ARG A 398 -1.57 10.02 -10.97
N ILE A 399 -2.48 9.80 -11.92
CA ILE A 399 -3.06 8.47 -12.17
C ILE A 399 -1.97 7.57 -12.77
N ILE A 400 -1.68 6.46 -12.09
CA ILE A 400 -0.70 5.46 -12.56
C ILE A 400 -1.33 4.56 -13.61
N GLY A 401 -2.56 4.09 -13.39
CA GLY A 401 -3.24 3.25 -14.37
C GLY A 401 -4.49 2.55 -13.86
N GLN A 402 -5.10 1.80 -14.77
CA GLN A 402 -6.23 0.90 -14.51
C GLN A 402 -5.71 -0.51 -14.21
N LEU A 403 -6.17 -1.15 -13.14
CA LEU A 403 -5.74 -2.48 -12.72
C LEU A 403 -6.70 -3.59 -13.18
N THR A 404 -8.01 -3.38 -13.12
CA THR A 404 -9.01 -4.39 -13.47
C THR A 404 -9.73 -4.06 -14.78
N HIS A 405 -10.17 -5.09 -15.52
CA HIS A 405 -10.77 -4.96 -16.86
C HIS A 405 -12.26 -5.32 -16.84
N ARG A 406 -12.99 -4.96 -17.91
CA ARG A 406 -14.46 -5.02 -18.04
C ARG A 406 -15.14 -6.35 -17.64
N GLY A 407 -14.41 -7.47 -17.64
CA GLY A 407 -14.95 -8.79 -17.30
C GLY A 407 -15.30 -9.01 -15.82
N ILE A 408 -14.89 -8.10 -14.93
CA ILE A 408 -15.19 -8.13 -13.49
C ILE A 408 -15.51 -6.70 -13.06
N GLU A 409 -16.74 -6.46 -12.62
CA GLU A 409 -17.10 -5.19 -11.99
C GLU A 409 -16.43 -5.15 -10.60
N ALA A 410 -15.37 -4.36 -10.46
CA ALA A 410 -14.53 -4.33 -9.27
C ALA A 410 -15.00 -3.22 -8.32
N LEU A 411 -15.08 -3.56 -7.03
CA LEU A 411 -15.64 -2.75 -5.96
C LEU A 411 -14.75 -2.86 -4.72
N SER A 412 -14.73 -1.80 -3.90
CA SER A 412 -14.16 -1.80 -2.55
C SER A 412 -12.77 -2.44 -2.45
N PRO A 413 -11.75 -1.88 -3.15
CA PRO A 413 -10.37 -2.35 -3.04
C PRO A 413 -9.84 -2.10 -1.63
N GLU A 414 -9.01 -3.01 -1.13
CA GLU A 414 -8.26 -2.90 0.11
C GLU A 414 -6.81 -3.31 -0.15
N TRP A 415 -5.91 -2.35 -0.04
CA TRP A 415 -4.48 -2.56 -0.17
C TRP A 415 -3.92 -3.27 1.07
N SER A 416 -3.11 -4.29 0.86
CA SER A 416 -2.51 -5.05 1.95
C SER A 416 -1.37 -4.28 2.64
N PRO A 417 -1.09 -4.58 3.93
CA PRO A 417 0.18 -4.21 4.58
C PRO A 417 1.42 -4.73 3.83
N ASN A 418 2.60 -4.17 4.14
CA ASN A 418 3.88 -4.59 3.53
C ASN A 418 4.25 -6.07 3.78
N LYS A 419 3.83 -6.61 4.93
CA LYS A 419 4.07 -8.01 5.27
C LYS A 419 2.95 -8.85 4.67
N ILE A 420 3.24 -9.53 3.56
CA ILE A 420 2.37 -10.59 3.04
C ILE A 420 3.14 -11.89 3.06
N PHE A 421 2.42 -12.95 3.46
CA PHE A 421 2.70 -14.37 3.26
C PHE A 421 3.85 -14.76 2.34
#